data_AF-A0A1I2GVW3-F1
#
_entry.id   AF-A0A1I2GVW3-F1
#
_cell.length_a   1.000
_cell.length_b   1.000
_cell.length_c   1.000
_cell.angle_alpha   90.00
_cell.angle_beta   90.00
_cell.angle_gamma   90.00
#
_symmetry.space_group_name_H-M   'P 1'
#
loop_
_entity.id
_entity.type
_entity.pdbx_description
1 polymer ?
#
loop_
_entity_poly.entity_id
_entity_poly.type
_entity_poly.pdbx_seq_one_letter_code
_entity_poly.pdbx_strand_id
1 'polypeptide(L)'
;MTLQKIKSIQGKDEYVLLPIAVYRTLRDQIEKELAAYEADQNVEKTFEPFVLEDYVDNPVALARIKAGITQEQLAQRLGVSQAYISQIERRSQVTNKMLERVRIVIHETE
;
A
#
# COMPACT_ATOMS: atom_id res chain seq x y z
N MET A 1 -12.28 -30.42 7.58
CA MET A 1 -11.64 -30.19 8.89
C MET A 1 -10.36 -29.41 8.64
N THR A 2 -10.33 -28.15 9.04
CA THR A 2 -9.24 -27.22 8.71
C THR A 2 -8.36 -27.06 9.95
N LEU A 3 -7.16 -27.65 9.94
CA LEU A 3 -6.23 -27.67 11.08
C LEU A 3 -5.38 -26.38 11.10
N GLN A 4 -5.34 -25.70 12.25
CA GLN A 4 -4.50 -24.53 12.53
C GLN A 4 -3.11 -24.97 13.00
N LYS A 5 -2.08 -24.18 12.69
CA LYS A 5 -0.68 -24.64 12.58
C LYS A 5 0.29 -23.62 13.18
N ILE A 6 1.34 -24.04 13.87
CA ILE A 6 2.40 -23.15 14.41
C ILE A 6 3.44 -22.96 13.31
N LYS A 7 3.95 -21.78 12.98
CA LYS A 7 4.98 -21.65 11.92
C LYS A 7 6.40 -21.60 12.49
N SER A 8 7.28 -22.45 11.97
CA SER A 8 8.73 -22.48 12.18
C SER A 8 9.40 -21.16 11.79
N ILE A 9 10.66 -20.96 12.22
CA ILE A 9 11.52 -19.83 11.82
C ILE A 9 11.73 -19.70 10.30
N GLN A 10 11.40 -20.73 9.53
CA GLN A 10 11.44 -20.77 8.06
C GLN A 10 10.04 -20.72 7.41
N GLY A 11 8.99 -20.37 8.18
CA GLY A 11 7.63 -20.15 7.67
C GLY A 11 6.80 -21.42 7.39
N LYS A 12 7.28 -22.60 7.80
CA LYS A 12 6.57 -23.88 7.65
C LYS A 12 5.80 -24.27 8.92
N ASP A 13 4.66 -24.88 8.72
CA ASP A 13 3.78 -25.37 9.77
C ASP A 13 4.43 -26.51 10.62
N GLU A 14 4.40 -26.37 11.93
CA GLU A 14 4.91 -27.24 13.01
C GLU A 14 3.76 -27.62 13.93
N TYR A 15 3.79 -28.86 14.42
CA TYR A 15 2.76 -29.47 15.25
C TYR A 15 3.42 -30.15 16.45
N VAL A 16 2.75 -30.09 17.61
CA VAL A 16 3.15 -30.82 18.83
C VAL A 16 2.11 -31.89 19.13
N LEU A 17 2.55 -33.13 19.33
CA LEU A 17 1.69 -34.24 19.75
C LEU A 17 1.52 -34.22 21.27
N LEU A 18 0.28 -34.11 21.73
CA LEU A 18 -0.07 -34.11 23.14
C LEU A 18 -0.89 -35.36 23.50
N PRO A 19 -0.57 -36.06 24.59
CA PRO A 19 -1.45 -37.07 25.15
C PRO A 19 -2.84 -36.48 25.41
N ILE A 20 -3.89 -37.24 25.07
CA ILE A 20 -5.27 -36.72 25.09
C ILE A 20 -5.71 -36.20 26.46
N ALA A 21 -5.21 -36.80 27.54
CA ALA A 21 -5.47 -36.34 28.91
C ALA A 21 -4.92 -34.93 29.16
N VAL A 22 -3.69 -34.67 28.69
CA VAL A 22 -3.02 -33.37 28.83
C VAL A 22 -3.76 -32.30 28.01
N TYR A 23 -4.14 -32.63 26.78
CA TYR A 23 -4.94 -31.73 25.95
C TYR A 23 -6.26 -31.35 26.62
N ARG A 24 -7.00 -32.34 27.17
CA ARG A 24 -8.29 -32.07 27.84
C ARG A 24 -8.14 -31.15 29.04
N THR A 25 -7.07 -31.29 29.82
CA THR A 25 -6.80 -30.43 30.97
C THR A 25 -6.45 -29.00 30.55
N LEU A 26 -5.72 -28.84 29.44
CA LEU A 26 -5.23 -27.54 28.97
C LEU A 26 -6.18 -26.84 27.99
N ARG A 27 -7.24 -27.53 27.54
CA ARG A 27 -8.13 -27.08 26.47
C ARG A 27 -8.66 -25.67 26.70
N ASP A 28 -9.20 -25.38 27.88
CA ASP A 28 -9.82 -24.09 28.18
C ASP A 28 -8.80 -22.94 28.15
N GLN A 29 -7.56 -23.21 28.56
CA GLN A 29 -6.46 -22.25 28.50
C GLN A 29 -6.00 -22.02 27.05
N ILE A 30 -5.90 -23.09 26.27
CA ILE A 30 -5.55 -23.01 24.84
C ILE A 30 -6.61 -22.20 24.08
N GLU A 31 -7.90 -22.46 24.30
CA GLU A 31 -8.99 -21.73 23.65
C GLU A 31 -8.98 -20.24 24.02
N LYS A 32 -8.72 -19.91 25.30
CA LYS A 32 -8.64 -18.54 25.77
C LYS A 32 -7.46 -17.77 25.15
N GLU A 33 -6.26 -18.37 25.15
CA GLU A 33 -5.07 -17.74 24.56
C GLU A 33 -5.19 -17.61 23.04
N LEU A 34 -5.81 -18.59 22.37
CA LEU A 34 -6.08 -18.52 20.94
C LEU A 34 -7.04 -17.38 20.59
N ALA A 35 -8.10 -17.19 21.38
CA ALA A 35 -9.03 -16.07 21.20
C ALA A 35 -8.35 -14.71 21.40
N ALA A 36 -7.44 -14.60 22.37
CA ALA A 36 -6.66 -13.38 22.58
C ALA A 36 -5.69 -13.10 21.42
N TYR A 37 -4.99 -14.13 20.94
CA TYR A 37 -4.10 -14.03 19.78
C TYR A 37 -4.85 -13.68 18.49
N GLU A 38 -6.02 -14.29 18.26
CA GLU A 38 -6.87 -13.96 17.12
C GLU A 38 -7.48 -12.56 17.24
N ALA A 39 -7.79 -12.06 18.44
CA ALA A 39 -8.19 -10.67 18.63
C ALA A 39 -7.06 -9.69 18.33
N ASP A 40 -5.82 -10.01 18.73
CA ASP A 40 -4.63 -9.20 18.41
C ASP A 40 -4.23 -9.29 16.91
N GLN A 41 -4.53 -10.40 16.22
CA GLN A 41 -4.35 -10.52 14.76
C GLN A 41 -5.54 -10.02 13.94
N ASN A 42 -6.73 -9.95 14.54
CA ASN A 42 -7.93 -9.27 14.02
C ASN A 42 -8.00 -7.80 14.47
N VAL A 43 -6.97 -7.28 15.14
CA VAL A 43 -6.43 -5.99 14.68
C VAL A 43 -6.01 -6.30 13.26
N GLU A 44 -6.99 -6.16 12.35
CA GLU A 44 -6.80 -5.94 10.93
C GLU A 44 -5.40 -5.39 10.81
N LYS A 45 -4.50 -6.04 10.07
CA LYS A 45 -3.34 -5.29 9.58
C LYS A 45 -3.99 -4.09 8.92
N THR A 46 -4.10 -2.99 9.66
CA THR A 46 -4.87 -1.83 9.27
C THR A 46 -4.17 -1.46 8.01
N PHE A 47 -4.80 -1.78 6.87
CA PHE A 47 -4.16 -1.59 5.60
C PHE A 47 -4.04 -0.08 5.53
N GLU A 48 -2.85 0.41 5.87
CA GLU A 48 -2.56 1.84 5.82
C GLU A 48 -2.93 2.26 4.41
N PRO A 49 -3.90 3.17 4.25
CA PRO A 49 -4.30 3.62 2.94
C PRO A 49 -3.06 4.06 2.18
N PHE A 50 -2.90 3.59 0.94
CA PHE A 50 -1.81 4.07 0.11
C PHE A 50 -2.10 5.53 -0.27
N VAL A 51 -1.50 6.46 0.49
CA VAL A 51 -1.58 7.90 0.25
C VAL A 51 -0.43 8.26 -0.68
N LEU A 52 -0.76 8.66 -1.91
CA LEU A 52 0.25 8.94 -2.94
C LEU A 52 1.18 10.10 -2.54
N GLU A 53 0.64 11.07 -1.81
CA GLU A 53 1.33 12.25 -1.28
C GLU A 53 2.52 11.88 -0.39
N ASP A 54 2.50 10.71 0.26
CA ASP A 54 3.60 10.25 1.12
C ASP A 54 4.81 9.76 0.32
N TYR A 55 4.64 9.52 -0.99
CA TYR A 55 5.66 8.94 -1.86
C TYR A 55 6.08 9.85 -3.03
N VAL A 56 5.34 10.94 -3.27
CA VAL A 56 5.55 11.82 -4.42
C VAL A 56 5.57 13.29 -4.01
N ASP A 57 6.77 13.84 -3.86
CA ASP A 57 6.98 15.24 -3.48
C ASP A 57 6.59 16.22 -4.59
N ASN A 58 6.79 15.84 -5.85
CA ASN A 58 6.60 16.76 -6.96
C ASN A 58 5.11 16.93 -7.28
N PRO A 59 4.57 18.16 -7.19
CA PRO A 59 3.15 18.38 -7.32
C PRO A 59 2.65 18.21 -8.77
N VAL A 60 3.51 18.34 -9.78
CA VAL A 60 3.18 18.00 -11.18
C VAL A 60 3.06 16.48 -11.36
N ALA A 61 4.01 15.72 -10.81
CA ALA A 61 3.94 14.26 -10.84
C ALA A 61 2.70 13.74 -10.11
N LEU A 62 2.39 14.31 -8.94
CA LEU A 62 1.20 13.99 -8.17
C LEU A 62 -0.09 14.25 -8.97
N ALA A 63 -0.23 15.43 -9.58
CA ALA A 63 -1.38 15.77 -10.42
C ALA A 63 -1.52 14.81 -11.60
N ARG A 64 -0.40 14.47 -12.26
CA ARG A 64 -0.36 13.54 -13.39
C ARG A 64 -0.82 12.13 -13.00
N ILE A 65 -0.32 11.60 -11.88
CA ILE A 65 -0.65 10.25 -11.41
C ILE A 65 -2.12 10.19 -10.97
N LYS A 66 -2.62 11.23 -10.28
CA LYS A 66 -4.04 11.35 -9.93
C LYS A 66 -4.95 11.38 -11.16
N ALA A 67 -4.49 11.99 -12.26
CA ALA A 67 -5.18 12.00 -13.53
C ALA A 67 -5.03 10.71 -14.35
N GLY A 68 -4.20 9.75 -13.89
CA GLY A 68 -4.01 8.46 -14.56
C GLY A 68 -3.30 8.54 -15.92
N ILE A 69 -2.56 9.62 -16.21
CA ILE A 69 -1.88 9.81 -17.50
C ILE A 69 -0.37 9.56 -17.44
N THR A 70 0.21 9.21 -18.58
CA THR A 70 1.67 9.03 -18.72
C THR A 70 2.39 10.36 -18.90
N GLN A 71 3.71 10.38 -18.69
CA GLN A 71 4.53 11.56 -18.95
C GLN A 71 4.48 12.00 -20.43
N GLU A 72 4.37 11.04 -21.36
CA GLU A 72 4.24 11.31 -22.79
C GLU A 72 2.91 11.99 -23.12
N GLN A 73 1.82 11.51 -22.53
CA GLN A 73 0.51 12.13 -22.71
C GLN A 73 0.48 13.55 -22.14
N LEU A 74 1.03 13.77 -20.94
CA LEU A 74 1.14 15.11 -20.37
C LEU A 74 2.01 16.03 -21.25
N ALA A 75 3.12 15.52 -21.78
CA ALA A 75 4.00 16.25 -22.67
C ALA A 75 3.30 16.66 -23.97
N GLN A 76 2.56 15.73 -24.59
CA GLN A 76 1.76 15.99 -25.79
C GLN A 76 0.73 17.09 -25.55
N ARG A 77 -0.03 17.00 -24.45
CA ARG A 77 -1.06 18.00 -24.15
C ARG A 77 -0.47 19.38 -23.82
N LEU A 78 0.74 19.44 -23.25
CA LEU A 78 1.45 20.69 -22.99
C LEU A 78 2.25 21.23 -24.18
N GLY A 79 2.37 20.45 -25.27
CA GLY A 79 3.19 20.80 -26.43
C GLY A 79 4.70 20.85 -26.13
N VAL A 80 5.19 20.01 -25.22
CA VAL A 80 6.60 19.92 -24.81
C VAL A 80 7.15 18.51 -25.00
N SER A 81 8.47 18.33 -24.81
CA SER A 81 9.07 16.99 -24.88
C SER A 81 8.82 16.18 -23.61
N GLN A 82 8.75 14.85 -23.74
CA GLN A 82 8.67 13.95 -22.58
C GLN A 82 9.89 14.10 -21.65
N ALA A 83 11.08 14.33 -22.21
CA ALA A 83 12.28 14.61 -21.42
C ALA A 83 12.16 15.86 -20.55
N TYR A 84 11.46 16.90 -21.03
CA TYR A 84 11.22 18.11 -20.25
C TYR A 84 10.29 17.84 -19.05
N ILE A 85 9.23 17.04 -19.25
CA ILE A 85 8.35 16.61 -18.14
C ILE A 85 9.13 15.78 -17.11
N SER A 86 9.94 14.82 -17.58
CA SER A 86 10.82 14.04 -16.69
C SER A 86 11.78 14.92 -15.87
N GLN A 87 12.36 15.95 -16.47
CA GLN A 87 13.19 16.91 -15.74
C GLN A 87 12.40 17.74 -14.71
N ILE A 88 11.16 18.12 -15.02
CA ILE A 88 10.29 18.85 -14.10
C ILE A 88 9.93 17.96 -12.91
N GLU A 89 9.51 16.73 -13.15
CA GLU A 89 9.07 15.78 -12.11
C GLU A 89 10.20 15.38 -11.15
N ARG A 90 11.46 15.49 -11.58
CA ARG A 90 12.65 15.26 -10.72
C ARG A 90 13.00 16.41 -9.79
N ARG A 91 12.45 17.61 -10.01
CA ARG A 91 12.71 18.79 -9.16
C ARG A 91 11.74 18.78 -7.98
N SER A 92 12.19 19.18 -6.80
CA SER A 92 11.31 19.32 -5.63
C SER A 92 10.42 20.56 -5.70
N GLN A 93 10.83 21.58 -6.48
CA GLN A 93 10.13 22.86 -6.59
C GLN A 93 9.71 23.10 -8.03
N VAL A 94 8.44 23.45 -8.21
CA VAL A 94 7.85 23.80 -9.51
C VAL A 94 7.13 25.14 -9.36
N THR A 95 7.17 25.96 -10.41
CA THR A 95 6.50 27.26 -10.37
C THR A 95 4.98 27.09 -10.39
N ASN A 96 4.26 27.93 -9.63
CA ASN A 96 2.79 27.94 -9.62
C ASN A 96 2.18 28.06 -11.02
N LYS A 97 2.83 28.84 -11.90
CA LYS A 97 2.41 28.99 -13.30
C LYS A 97 2.44 27.66 -14.07
N MET A 98 3.44 26.82 -13.83
CA MET A 98 3.55 25.50 -14.47
C MET A 98 2.47 24.56 -13.92
N LEU A 99 2.27 24.55 -12.61
CA LEU A 99 1.24 23.72 -11.97
C LEU A 99 -0.16 24.07 -12.47
N GLU A 100 -0.46 25.36 -12.60
CA GLU A 100 -1.75 25.83 -13.12
C GLU A 100 -1.99 25.35 -14.56
N ARG A 101 -0.97 25.49 -15.43
CA ARG A 101 -1.04 24.97 -16.80
C ARG A 101 -1.30 23.47 -16.84
N VAL A 102 -0.64 22.70 -15.96
CA VAL A 102 -0.85 21.25 -15.87
C VAL A 102 -2.28 20.93 -15.47
N ARG A 103 -2.86 21.63 -14.49
CA ARG A 103 -4.24 21.40 -14.05
C ARG A 103 -5.25 21.69 -15.15
N ILE A 104 -5.11 22.82 -15.83
CA ILE A 104 -5.98 23.20 -16.96
C ILE A 104 -5.99 22.09 -18.02
N VAL A 105 -4.80 21.67 -18.44
CA VAL A 105 -4.62 20.69 -19.51
C VAL A 105 -5.06 19.27 -19.12
N ILE A 106 -5.06 18.95 -17.83
CA ILE A 106 -5.60 17.69 -17.30
C ILE A 106 -7.14 17.71 -17.34
N HIS A 107 -7.76 18.81 -16.91
CA HIS A 107 -9.21 18.94 -16.79
C HIS A 107 -9.95 19.26 -18.11
N GLU A 108 -9.28 19.87 -19.09
CA GLU A 108 -9.90 20.18 -20.40
C GLU A 108 -10.23 18.95 -21.27
N THR A 109 -9.93 17.73 -20.81
CA THR A 109 -10.13 16.49 -21.58
C THR A 109 -11.14 15.51 -20.95
N GLU A 110 -11.91 15.94 -19.94
CA GLU A 110 -13.10 15.22 -19.44
C GLU A 110 -14.37 15.72 -20.14
#